data_AF-A0A4P8PPK3-F1
#
_entry.id   AF-A0A4P8PPK3-F1
#
_cell.length_a   1.000
_cell.length_b   1.000
_cell.length_c   1.000
_cell.angle_alpha   90.00
_cell.angle_beta   90.00
_cell.angle_gamma   90.00
#
_symmetry.space_group_name_H-M   'P 1'
#
loop_
_entity.id
_entity.type
_entity.pdbx_description
1 polymer ?
#
loop_
_entity_poly.entity_id
_entity_poly.type
_entity_poly.pdbx_seq_one_letter_code
_entity_poly.pdbx_strand_id
1 'polypeptide(L)'
;MTERKPLRATFESWVETQIRGAYERGEFDDLEGAGRPIPTRGGDDWWVRGYLEREGLSADDLLPEPLRLRKAVERLPFTVRTLRSEREVRAEVARLNQRIAAWLRNPSGPQVPIRRVDADEIVDGWRADRAARPVADPADLDDERRRARRALARAALAEAGYTEVRRGQVRFERRRRFTWPFRRRRSA
;
A
#
# COMPACT_ATOMS: atom_id res chain seq x y z
N MET A 1 8.02 -1.48 36.56
CA MET A 1 9.33 -0.87 36.89
C MET A 1 10.31 -2.00 37.10
N THR A 2 11.43 -2.05 36.39
CA THR A 2 12.47 -3.07 36.59
C THR A 2 13.41 -2.63 37.72
N GLU A 3 13.48 -3.42 38.79
CA GLU A 3 14.45 -3.20 39.87
C GLU A 3 15.88 -3.37 39.36
N ARG A 4 16.83 -2.66 39.98
CA ARG A 4 18.25 -2.83 39.65
C ARG A 4 18.85 -3.99 40.43
N LYS A 5 19.76 -4.70 39.77
CA LYS A 5 20.56 -5.76 40.40
C LYS A 5 21.29 -5.24 41.66
N PRO A 6 21.17 -5.89 42.83
CA PRO A 6 21.90 -5.53 44.03
C PRO A 6 23.39 -5.85 43.92
N LEU A 7 24.23 -5.00 44.52
CA LEU A 7 25.69 -4.99 44.36
C LEU A 7 26.39 -6.32 44.74
N ARG A 8 25.80 -7.11 45.64
CA ARG A 8 26.37 -8.38 46.14
C ARG A 8 25.74 -9.63 45.54
N ALA A 9 24.75 -9.49 44.66
CA ALA A 9 24.15 -10.63 43.99
C ALA A 9 24.93 -11.00 42.72
N THR A 10 25.01 -12.30 42.40
CA THR A 10 25.45 -12.75 41.08
C THR A 10 24.37 -12.46 40.04
N PHE A 11 24.73 -12.39 38.76
CA PHE A 11 23.74 -12.11 37.71
C PHE A 11 22.69 -13.22 37.64
N GLU A 12 23.14 -14.47 37.62
CA GLU A 12 22.27 -15.66 37.61
C GLU A 12 21.32 -15.69 38.81
N SER A 13 21.82 -15.50 40.05
CA SER A 13 20.99 -15.55 41.26
C SER A 13 19.93 -14.44 41.29
N TRP A 14 20.28 -13.25 40.81
CA TRP A 14 19.32 -12.15 40.73
C TRP A 14 18.25 -12.38 39.66
N VAL A 15 18.64 -12.83 38.47
CA VAL A 15 17.70 -13.17 37.39
C VAL A 15 16.74 -14.28 37.83
N GLU A 16 17.25 -15.34 38.45
CA GLU A 16 16.43 -16.45 38.95
C GLU A 16 15.44 -15.99 40.03
N THR A 17 15.86 -15.09 40.92
CA THR A 17 14.98 -14.49 41.93
C THR A 17 13.86 -13.66 41.29
N GLN A 18 14.16 -12.91 40.22
CA GLN A 18 13.14 -12.14 39.49
C GLN A 18 12.16 -13.06 38.75
N ILE A 19 12.65 -14.13 38.10
CA ILE A 19 11.82 -15.13 37.42
C ILE A 19 10.86 -15.79 38.41
N ARG A 20 11.38 -16.28 39.55
CA ARG A 20 10.55 -16.89 40.59
C ARG A 20 9.52 -15.92 41.15
N GLY A 21 9.90 -14.68 41.42
CA GLY A 21 8.96 -13.66 41.87
C GLY A 21 7.86 -13.37 40.84
N ALA A 22 8.19 -13.38 39.54
CA ALA A 22 7.21 -13.20 38.48
C ALA A 22 6.23 -14.39 38.38
N TYR A 23 6.72 -15.63 38.60
CA TYR A 23 5.86 -16.81 38.76
C TYR A 23 4.92 -16.68 39.96
N GLU A 24 5.41 -16.27 41.13
CA GLU A 24 4.60 -16.10 42.34
C GLU A 24 3.51 -15.03 42.18
N ARG A 25 3.75 -14.01 41.35
CA ARG A 25 2.77 -12.97 41.02
C ARG A 25 1.80 -13.35 39.90
N GLY A 26 1.96 -14.53 39.30
CA GLY A 26 1.14 -14.98 38.18
C GLY A 26 1.37 -14.18 36.89
N GLU A 27 2.52 -13.51 36.72
CA GLU A 27 2.81 -12.75 35.49
C GLU A 27 2.97 -13.64 34.25
N PHE A 28 3.16 -14.94 34.46
CA PHE A 28 3.20 -15.96 33.40
C PHE A 28 1.86 -16.70 33.22
N ASP A 29 0.82 -16.37 34.00
CA ASP A 29 -0.52 -16.92 33.83
C ASP A 29 -1.26 -16.17 32.71
N ASP A 30 -2.19 -16.85 32.02
CA ASP A 30 -3.03 -16.28 30.95
C ASP A 30 -2.28 -15.56 29.79
N LEU A 31 -1.03 -15.96 29.52
CA LEU A 31 -0.26 -15.41 28.40
C LEU A 31 -1.00 -15.59 27.07
N GLU A 32 -0.85 -14.61 26.18
CA GLU A 32 -1.37 -14.70 24.83
C GLU A 32 -0.70 -15.86 24.09
N GLY A 33 -1.43 -16.99 23.94
CA GLY A 33 -0.86 -18.20 23.36
C GLY A 33 -0.79 -19.38 24.33
N ALA A 34 -1.04 -19.17 25.62
CA ALA A 34 -1.02 -20.24 26.61
C ALA A 34 -1.96 -21.39 26.23
N GLY A 35 -1.43 -22.61 26.23
CA GLY A 35 -2.16 -23.83 25.86
C GLY A 35 -2.54 -23.96 24.38
N ARG A 36 -2.26 -22.95 23.54
CA ARG A 36 -2.50 -23.02 22.09
C ARG A 36 -1.29 -23.68 21.40
N PRO A 37 -1.50 -24.48 20.35
CA PRO A 37 -0.39 -25.02 19.58
C PRO A 37 0.45 -23.87 19.00
N ILE A 38 1.77 -24.02 19.05
CA ILE A 38 2.68 -23.07 18.40
C ILE A 38 2.33 -23.09 16.90
N PRO A 39 2.05 -21.93 16.28
CA PRO A 39 1.67 -21.90 14.87
C PRO A 39 2.76 -22.58 14.03
N THR A 40 2.39 -23.59 13.26
CA THR A 40 3.27 -24.26 12.28
C THR A 40 3.50 -23.32 11.09
N ARG A 41 4.19 -22.22 11.33
CA ARG A 41 4.69 -21.31 10.30
C ARG A 41 6.07 -21.83 9.91
N GLY A 42 6.25 -22.15 8.63
CA GLY A 42 7.43 -22.88 8.15
C GLY A 42 8.76 -22.18 8.40
N GLY A 43 9.78 -22.97 8.75
CA GLY A 43 11.17 -22.57 8.93
C GLY A 43 11.53 -22.11 10.34
N ASP A 44 12.82 -22.13 10.66
CA ASP A 44 13.35 -21.74 11.99
C ASP A 44 13.13 -20.23 12.30
N ASP A 45 12.97 -19.41 11.26
CA ASP A 45 12.83 -17.94 11.35
C ASP A 45 11.38 -17.45 11.54
N TRP A 46 10.43 -18.34 11.84
CA TRP A 46 9.01 -17.98 11.95
C TRP A 46 8.73 -16.88 12.98
N TRP A 47 9.47 -16.88 14.08
CA TRP A 47 9.32 -15.91 15.16
C TRP A 47 9.87 -14.53 14.77
N VAL A 48 10.94 -14.48 13.96
CA VAL A 48 11.51 -13.24 13.42
C VAL A 48 10.51 -12.58 12.49
N ARG A 49 9.93 -13.37 11.57
CA ARG A 49 8.87 -12.90 10.67
C ARG A 49 7.65 -12.41 11.43
N GLY A 50 7.22 -13.16 12.45
CA GLY A 50 6.12 -12.74 13.31
C GLY A 50 6.44 -11.45 14.07
N TYR A 51 7.68 -11.25 14.51
CA TYR A 51 8.11 -9.99 15.14
C TYR A 51 8.09 -8.82 14.17
N LEU A 52 8.65 -8.99 12.97
CA LEU A 52 8.63 -7.97 11.92
C LEU A 52 7.20 -7.54 11.57
N GLU A 53 6.29 -8.51 11.41
CA GLU A 53 4.88 -8.26 11.11
C GLU A 53 4.18 -7.49 12.25
N ARG A 54 4.41 -7.87 13.52
CA ARG A 54 3.82 -7.20 14.69
C ARG A 54 4.31 -5.76 14.85
N GLU A 55 5.60 -5.53 14.62
CA GLU A 55 6.22 -4.20 14.76
C GLU A 55 6.10 -3.33 13.51
N GLY A 56 5.49 -3.85 12.43
CA GLY A 56 5.41 -3.14 11.15
C GLY A 56 6.77 -2.89 10.50
N LEU A 57 7.78 -3.69 10.84
CA LEU A 57 9.14 -3.57 10.34
C LEU A 57 9.30 -4.35 9.03
N SER A 58 10.11 -3.82 8.12
CA SER A 58 10.48 -4.54 6.91
C SER A 58 11.68 -5.44 7.16
N ALA A 59 11.80 -6.54 6.43
CA ALA A 59 13.04 -7.33 6.40
C ALA A 59 14.26 -6.49 5.99
N ASP A 60 14.04 -5.39 5.28
CA ASP A 60 15.09 -4.46 4.86
C ASP A 60 15.70 -3.68 6.02
N ASP A 61 14.97 -3.52 7.11
CA ASP A 61 15.44 -2.81 8.30
C ASP A 61 16.45 -3.65 9.09
N LEU A 62 16.44 -4.97 8.90
CA LEU A 62 17.42 -5.89 9.48
C LEU A 62 18.73 -5.97 8.68
N LEU A 63 18.77 -5.43 7.46
CA LEU A 63 19.96 -5.52 6.63
C LEU A 63 21.08 -4.61 7.16
N PRO A 64 22.36 -5.03 7.08
CA PRO A 64 23.49 -4.14 7.24
C PRO A 64 23.37 -2.91 6.33
N GLU A 65 23.85 -1.75 6.79
CA GLU A 65 23.79 -0.48 6.04
C GLU A 65 24.23 -0.57 4.57
N PRO A 66 25.34 -1.23 4.18
CA PRO A 66 25.71 -1.32 2.77
C PRO A 66 24.67 -2.04 1.91
N LEU A 67 24.01 -3.09 2.43
CA LEU A 67 22.95 -3.78 1.69
C LEU A 67 21.68 -2.92 1.58
N ARG A 68 21.37 -2.15 2.64
CA ARG A 68 20.28 -1.16 2.60
C ARG A 68 20.54 -0.09 1.54
N LEU A 69 21.76 0.43 1.47
CA LEU A 69 22.16 1.43 0.48
C LEU A 69 22.10 0.88 -0.95
N ARG A 70 22.61 -0.32 -1.19
CA ARG A 70 22.53 -0.97 -2.51
C ARG A 70 21.08 -1.14 -2.95
N LYS A 71 20.22 -1.64 -2.05
CA LYS A 71 18.80 -1.81 -2.32
C LYS A 71 18.08 -0.48 -2.58
N ALA A 72 18.47 0.58 -1.86
CA ALA A 72 17.94 1.92 -2.09
C ALA A 72 18.32 2.47 -3.48
N VAL A 73 19.56 2.23 -3.93
CA VAL A 73 20.00 2.57 -5.30
C VAL A 73 19.17 1.81 -6.34
N GLU A 74 18.99 0.50 -6.18
CA GLU A 74 18.21 -0.33 -7.10
C GLU A 74 16.73 0.10 -7.17
N ARG A 75 16.16 0.56 -6.04
CA ARG A 75 14.77 1.01 -5.96
C ARG A 75 14.54 2.45 -6.39
N LEU A 76 15.59 3.25 -6.46
CA LEU A 76 15.49 4.69 -6.69
C LEU A 76 14.62 5.05 -7.91
N PRO A 77 14.75 4.39 -9.09
CA PRO A 77 13.88 4.67 -10.23
C PRO A 77 12.38 4.48 -9.93
N PHE A 78 12.02 3.49 -9.11
CA PHE A 78 10.63 3.25 -8.72
C PHE A 78 10.14 4.27 -7.71
N THR A 79 10.98 4.67 -6.76
CA THR A 79 10.64 5.69 -5.76
C THR A 79 10.37 7.04 -6.42
N VAL A 80 11.26 7.49 -7.32
CA VAL A 80 11.15 8.81 -7.95
C VAL A 80 9.97 8.93 -8.92
N ARG A 81 9.46 7.82 -9.48
CA ARG A 81 8.26 7.80 -10.34
C ARG A 81 7.03 8.41 -9.68
N THR A 82 6.93 8.35 -8.35
CA THR A 82 5.78 8.89 -7.61
C THR A 82 5.89 10.41 -7.36
N LEU A 83 7.09 10.98 -7.53
CA LEU A 83 7.36 12.39 -7.30
C LEU A 83 6.81 13.28 -8.42
N ARG A 84 6.46 14.53 -8.06
CA ARG A 84 5.74 15.44 -8.95
C ARG A 84 6.64 16.47 -9.61
N SER A 85 7.81 16.74 -9.04
CA SER A 85 8.74 17.75 -9.55
C SER A 85 10.17 17.22 -9.63
N GLU A 86 10.94 17.74 -10.60
CA GLU A 86 12.36 17.45 -10.72
C GLU A 86 13.14 17.83 -9.45
N ARG A 87 12.75 18.93 -8.78
CA ARG A 87 13.37 19.35 -7.53
C ARG A 87 13.26 18.27 -6.45
N GLU A 88 12.11 17.61 -6.35
CA GLU A 88 11.92 16.47 -5.41
C GLU A 88 12.79 15.28 -5.81
N VAL A 89 12.87 14.97 -7.10
CA VAL A 89 13.73 13.88 -7.62
C VAL A 89 15.20 14.14 -7.25
N ARG A 90 15.71 15.32 -7.58
CA ARG A 90 17.09 15.72 -7.23
C ARG A 90 17.33 15.73 -5.72
N ALA A 91 16.34 16.14 -4.92
CA ALA A 91 16.44 16.11 -3.48
C ALA A 91 16.56 14.67 -2.94
N GLU A 92 15.78 13.72 -3.45
CA GLU A 92 15.88 12.32 -3.02
C GLU A 92 17.19 11.65 -3.44
N VAL A 93 17.67 11.92 -4.66
CA VAL A 93 18.99 11.47 -5.09
C VAL A 93 20.07 12.04 -4.15
N ALA A 94 19.98 13.33 -3.80
CA ALA A 94 20.93 13.97 -2.90
C ALA A 94 20.92 13.35 -1.49
N ARG A 95 19.74 13.06 -0.91
CA ARG A 95 19.63 12.37 0.39
C ARG A 95 20.30 11.00 0.35
N LEU A 96 20.05 10.21 -0.70
CA LEU A 96 20.69 8.90 -0.86
C LEU A 96 22.20 9.03 -1.01
N ASN A 97 22.67 9.97 -1.84
CA ASN A 97 24.10 10.21 -2.05
C ASN A 97 24.81 10.68 -0.77
N GLN A 98 24.15 11.46 0.09
CA GLN A 98 24.69 11.84 1.40
C GLN A 98 24.92 10.61 2.28
N ARG A 99 23.95 9.69 2.33
CA ARG A 99 24.09 8.43 3.08
C ARG A 99 25.20 7.54 2.52
N ILE A 100 25.26 7.38 1.20
CA ILE A 100 26.34 6.65 0.51
C ILE A 100 27.70 7.28 0.85
N ALA A 101 27.80 8.62 0.78
CA ALA A 101 29.03 9.32 1.11
C ALA A 101 29.43 9.19 2.59
N ALA A 102 28.47 9.10 3.51
CA ALA A 102 28.75 8.88 4.93
C ALA A 102 29.30 7.47 5.17
N TRP A 103 28.67 6.45 4.58
CA TRP A 103 29.16 5.07 4.68
C TRP A 103 30.53 4.89 4.01
N LEU A 104 30.76 5.47 2.81
CA LEU A 104 32.06 5.41 2.15
C LEU A 104 33.19 6.06 2.97
N ARG A 105 32.86 7.04 3.82
CA ARG A 105 33.82 7.67 4.75
C ARG A 105 34.14 6.81 5.95
N ASN A 106 33.18 6.02 6.44
CA ASN A 106 33.37 5.12 7.57
C ASN A 106 32.62 3.79 7.32
N PRO A 107 33.20 2.88 6.52
CA PRO A 107 32.52 1.66 6.12
C PRO A 107 32.34 0.71 7.30
N SER A 108 31.09 0.31 7.56
CA SER A 108 30.75 -0.72 8.54
C SER A 108 30.04 -1.90 7.88
N GLY A 109 30.33 -3.12 8.34
CA GLY A 109 29.71 -4.35 7.86
C GLY A 109 30.35 -4.89 6.57
N PRO A 110 29.60 -5.67 5.76
CA PRO A 110 30.11 -6.27 4.54
C PRO A 110 30.60 -5.24 3.52
N GLN A 111 31.72 -5.52 2.86
CA GLN A 111 32.29 -4.64 1.83
C GLN A 111 31.56 -4.85 0.50
N VAL A 112 30.62 -3.96 0.19
CA VAL A 112 29.81 -4.01 -1.03
C VAL A 112 30.20 -2.85 -1.94
N PRO A 113 30.40 -3.07 -3.26
CA PRO A 113 30.68 -1.98 -4.19
C PRO A 113 29.43 -1.12 -4.38
N ILE A 114 29.49 0.12 -3.90
CA ILE A 114 28.41 1.12 -3.99
C ILE A 114 29.02 2.43 -4.46
N ARG A 115 28.37 3.08 -5.43
CA ARG A 115 28.76 4.39 -5.97
C ARG A 115 27.64 5.39 -5.76
N ARG A 116 27.98 6.68 -5.75
CA ARG A 116 26.98 7.75 -5.80
C ARG A 116 26.22 7.65 -7.12
N VAL A 117 24.94 7.96 -7.05
CA VAL A 117 24.03 7.96 -8.19
C VAL A 117 24.08 9.31 -8.87
N ASP A 118 24.12 9.32 -10.21
CA ASP A 118 24.01 10.56 -10.98
C ASP A 118 22.56 11.07 -10.93
N ALA A 119 22.40 12.33 -10.52
CA ALA A 119 21.08 12.95 -10.43
C ALA A 119 20.48 13.26 -11.80
N ASP A 120 21.31 13.61 -12.79
CA ASP A 120 20.83 13.98 -14.12
C ASP A 120 20.31 12.73 -14.84
N GLU A 121 21.01 11.59 -14.76
CA GLU A 121 20.54 10.31 -15.31
C GLU A 121 19.17 9.89 -14.75
N ILE A 122 18.97 10.04 -13.43
CA ILE A 122 17.71 9.69 -12.77
C ILE A 122 16.59 10.65 -13.18
N VAL A 123 16.88 11.94 -13.32
CA VAL A 123 15.90 12.95 -13.77
C VAL A 123 15.49 12.68 -15.21
N ASP A 124 16.42 12.34 -16.10
CA ASP A 124 16.13 12.05 -17.49
C ASP A 124 15.26 10.80 -17.63
N GLY A 125 15.58 9.73 -16.89
CA GLY A 125 14.74 8.54 -16.81
C GLY A 125 13.34 8.85 -16.26
N TRP A 126 13.24 9.68 -15.21
CA TRP A 126 11.97 10.11 -14.64
C TRP A 126 11.12 10.94 -15.63
N ARG A 127 11.75 11.87 -16.38
CA ARG A 127 11.07 12.66 -17.42
C ARG A 127 10.57 11.76 -18.56
N ALA A 128 11.39 10.83 -19.02
CA ALA A 128 11.03 9.88 -20.06
C ALA A 128 9.84 8.99 -19.65
N ASP A 129 9.86 8.43 -18.43
CA ASP A 129 8.76 7.62 -17.89
C ASP A 129 7.45 8.42 -17.80
N ARG A 130 7.52 9.71 -17.47
CA ARG A 130 6.35 10.59 -17.42
C ARG A 130 5.82 10.97 -18.80
N ALA A 131 6.71 11.19 -19.76
CA ALA A 131 6.31 11.46 -21.15
C ALA A 131 5.71 10.22 -21.82
N ALA A 132 6.23 9.04 -21.50
CA ALA A 132 5.72 7.75 -22.00
C ALA A 132 4.40 7.32 -21.34
N ARG A 133 4.05 7.90 -20.17
CA ARG A 133 2.76 7.65 -19.55
C ARG A 133 1.67 8.29 -20.40
N PRO A 134 0.77 7.51 -21.04
CA PRO A 134 -0.33 8.11 -21.78
C PRO A 134 -1.12 8.98 -20.80
N VAL A 135 -1.19 10.26 -21.11
CA VAL A 135 -2.18 11.14 -20.48
C VAL A 135 -3.51 10.55 -20.94
N ALA A 136 -4.24 9.92 -20.02
CA ALA A 136 -5.62 9.52 -20.32
C ALA A 136 -6.34 10.79 -20.77
N ASP A 137 -6.74 10.86 -22.04
CA ASP A 137 -7.41 12.04 -22.55
C ASP A 137 -8.71 12.18 -21.74
N PRO A 138 -8.97 13.32 -21.09
CA PRO A 138 -10.25 13.55 -20.42
C PRO A 138 -11.44 13.25 -21.34
N ALA A 139 -11.30 13.38 -22.66
CA ALA A 139 -12.30 12.97 -23.64
C ALA A 139 -12.57 11.46 -23.65
N ASP A 140 -11.53 10.63 -23.54
CA ASP A 140 -11.65 9.16 -23.51
C ASP A 140 -12.37 8.68 -22.25
N LEU A 141 -12.06 9.29 -21.10
CA LEU A 141 -12.72 9.01 -19.83
C LEU A 141 -14.20 9.39 -19.85
N ASP A 142 -14.53 10.51 -20.51
CA ASP A 142 -15.91 10.97 -20.67
C ASP A 142 -16.70 10.10 -21.66
N ASP A 143 -16.06 9.60 -22.70
CA ASP A 143 -16.69 8.66 -23.65
C ASP A 143 -16.89 7.27 -23.04
N GLU A 144 -15.98 6.77 -22.20
CA GLU A 144 -16.21 5.56 -21.39
C GLU A 144 -17.39 5.72 -20.44
N ARG A 145 -17.45 6.83 -19.69
CA ARG A 145 -18.58 7.14 -18.81
C ARG A 145 -19.90 7.24 -19.59
N ARG A 146 -19.87 7.82 -20.79
CA ARG A 146 -21.04 7.92 -21.67
C ARG A 146 -21.48 6.55 -22.19
N ARG A 147 -20.53 5.68 -22.57
CA ARG A 147 -20.79 4.29 -22.97
C ARG A 147 -21.40 3.50 -21.81
N ALA A 148 -20.86 3.59 -20.61
CA ALA A 148 -21.40 2.95 -19.41
C ALA A 148 -22.82 3.41 -19.09
N ARG A 149 -23.09 4.74 -19.13
CA ARG A 149 -24.45 5.29 -18.95
C ARG A 149 -25.44 4.77 -20.01
N ARG A 150 -25.02 4.68 -21.27
CA ARG A 150 -25.86 4.12 -22.35
C ARG A 150 -26.14 2.63 -22.17
N ALA A 151 -25.16 1.86 -21.70
CA ALA A 151 -25.33 0.44 -21.41
C ALA A 151 -26.32 0.21 -20.26
N LEU A 152 -26.18 0.99 -19.17
CA LEU A 152 -27.11 0.97 -18.04
C LEU A 152 -28.53 1.39 -18.48
N ALA A 153 -28.66 2.45 -19.28
CA ALA A 153 -29.95 2.87 -19.81
C ALA A 153 -30.59 1.79 -20.71
N ARG A 154 -29.80 1.10 -21.54
CA ARG A 154 -30.26 -0.03 -22.35
C ARG A 154 -30.69 -1.22 -21.50
N ALA A 155 -29.93 -1.56 -20.45
CA ALA A 155 -30.29 -2.62 -19.53
C ALA A 155 -31.60 -2.31 -18.80
N ALA A 156 -31.77 -1.09 -18.30
CA ALA A 156 -33.01 -0.64 -17.65
C ALA A 156 -34.21 -0.66 -18.61
N LEU A 157 -34.02 -0.28 -19.88
CA LEU A 157 -35.06 -0.36 -20.91
C LEU A 157 -35.45 -1.81 -21.24
N ALA A 158 -34.47 -2.72 -21.31
CA ALA A 158 -34.71 -4.15 -21.51
C ALA A 158 -35.45 -4.78 -20.32
N GLU A 159 -35.08 -4.42 -19.08
CA GLU A 159 -35.77 -4.84 -17.86
C GLU A 159 -37.22 -4.34 -17.81
N ALA A 160 -37.49 -3.13 -18.33
CA ALA A 160 -38.83 -2.60 -18.50
C ALA A 160 -39.61 -3.18 -19.70
N GLY A 161 -39.06 -4.18 -20.40
CA GLY A 161 -39.72 -4.92 -21.48
C GLY A 161 -39.65 -4.29 -22.87
N TYR A 162 -38.78 -3.30 -23.09
CA TYR A 162 -38.57 -2.66 -24.40
C TYR A 162 -37.44 -3.35 -25.17
N THR A 163 -37.75 -4.12 -26.22
CA THR A 163 -36.75 -4.92 -26.96
C THR A 163 -36.22 -4.30 -28.25
N GLU A 164 -36.87 -3.28 -28.83
CA GLU A 164 -36.34 -2.58 -30.01
C GLU A 164 -36.70 -1.09 -30.03
N VAL A 165 -35.68 -0.22 -29.99
CA VAL A 165 -35.79 1.20 -30.37
C VAL A 165 -35.13 1.34 -31.75
N ARG A 166 -35.84 0.94 -32.80
CA ARG A 166 -35.49 1.30 -34.19
C ARG A 166 -36.08 2.68 -34.49
N ARG A 167 -35.25 3.59 -35.02
CA ARG A 167 -35.69 4.93 -35.49
C ARG A 167 -36.97 4.80 -36.32
N GLY A 168 -38.06 5.36 -35.83
CA GLY A 168 -39.16 5.84 -36.69
C GLY A 168 -40.46 5.06 -36.73
N GLN A 169 -40.64 3.91 -36.06
CA GLN A 169 -41.98 3.30 -35.96
C GLN A 169 -42.18 2.60 -34.62
N VAL A 170 -43.05 3.17 -33.77
CA VAL A 170 -43.55 2.52 -32.55
C VAL A 170 -44.82 1.76 -32.92
N ARG A 171 -44.75 0.43 -33.02
CA ARG A 171 -45.93 -0.41 -33.24
C ARG A 171 -46.51 -0.82 -31.88
N PHE A 172 -47.66 -0.25 -31.55
CA PHE A 172 -48.40 -0.56 -30.32
C PHE A 172 -49.27 -1.79 -30.54
N GLU A 173 -48.88 -2.94 -29.97
CA GLU A 173 -49.77 -4.11 -29.85
C GLU A 173 -50.14 -4.32 -28.38
N ARG A 174 -51.18 -3.59 -27.93
CA ARG A 174 -52.23 -4.10 -27.03
C ARG A 174 -53.31 -3.03 -26.83
N ARG A 175 -54.55 -3.40 -27.15
CA ARG A 175 -55.76 -2.64 -26.82
C ARG A 175 -55.92 -2.57 -25.29
N ARG A 176 -55.73 -1.40 -24.70
CA ARG A 176 -56.41 -1.03 -23.44
C ARG A 176 -57.10 0.30 -23.66
N ARG A 177 -58.43 0.30 -23.52
CA ARG A 177 -59.24 1.53 -23.45
C ARG A 177 -58.83 2.24 -22.17
N PHE A 178 -58.13 3.36 -22.29
CA PHE A 178 -57.95 4.30 -21.19
C PHE A 178 -58.84 5.51 -21.48
N THR A 179 -60.02 5.53 -20.85
CA THR A 179 -60.86 6.72 -20.76
C THR A 179 -60.21 7.67 -19.76
N TRP A 180 -59.61 8.76 -20.24
CA TRP A 180 -59.06 9.82 -19.39
C TRP A 180 -60.18 10.77 -18.93
N PRO A 181 -60.47 10.89 -17.63
CA PRO A 181 -61.55 11.74 -17.14
C PRO A 181 -60.98 13.03 -16.55
N PHE A 182 -60.49 13.99 -17.34
CA PHE A 182 -60.32 15.37 -16.84
C PHE A 182 -60.49 16.38 -17.98
N ARG A 183 -61.75 16.82 -18.11
CA ARG A 183 -62.20 17.96 -18.91
C ARG A 183 -61.65 19.24 -18.29
N ARG A 184 -60.69 19.89 -18.95
CA ARG A 184 -60.35 21.31 -18.70
C ARG A 184 -61.61 22.14 -18.95
N ARG A 185 -62.17 22.79 -17.92
CA ARG A 185 -62.95 24.01 -18.10
C ARG A 185 -61.97 25.16 -18.36
N ARG A 186 -62.13 25.86 -19.48
CA ARG A 186 -61.52 27.18 -19.71
C ARG A 186 -62.43 28.26 -19.13
N SER A 187 -61.80 29.11 -18.33
CA SER A 187 -61.94 30.56 -18.12
C SER A 187 -63.23 31.29 -18.52
N ALA A 188 -63.82 31.99 -17.56
CA ALA A 188 -64.06 33.44 -17.54
C ALA A 188 -64.32 33.86 -16.08
#